data_AF-A0A6J4QRK8-F1
#
_entry.id   AF-A0A6J4QRK8-F1
#
_cell.length_a   1.000
_cell.length_b   1.000
_cell.length_c   1.000
_cell.angle_alpha   90.00
_cell.angle_beta   90.00
_cell.angle_gamma   90.00
#
_symmetry.space_group_name_H-M   'P 1'
#
loop_
_entity.id
_entity.type
_entity.pdbx_description
1 polymer ?
#
loop_
_entity_poly.entity_id
_entity_poly.type
_entity_poly.pdbx_seq_one_letter_code
_entity_poly.pdbx_strand_id
1 'polypeptide(L)' 'MTREELEERVDEILLKRTRGEKLTRKEEKILAYTYYAARNRSDTIRIRVRRDI' A
#
# COMPACT_ATOMS: atom_id res chain seq x y z
N MET A 1 11.65 4.42 10.08
CA MET A 1 10.97 3.78 8.95
C MET A 1 10.73 4.85 7.89
N THR A 2 11.62 4.91 6.92
CA THR A 2 11.50 5.74 5.74
C THR A 2 10.44 5.15 4.80
N ARG A 3 10.06 5.90 3.77
CA ARG A 3 9.09 5.42 2.78
C ARG A 3 9.63 4.23 1.98
N GLU A 4 10.91 4.25 1.64
CA GLU A 4 11.58 3.17 0.89
C GLU A 4 11.60 1.87 1.70
N GLU A 5 11.95 1.93 2.99
CA GLU A 5 11.88 0.79 3.90
C GLU A 5 10.46 0.21 4.03
N LEU A 6 9.44 1.01 3.77
CA LEU A 6 8.03 0.59 3.83
C LEU A 6 7.56 -0.02 2.51
N GLU A 7 8.04 0.49 1.37
CA GLU A 7 7.77 -0.07 0.05
C GLU A 7 8.47 -1.44 -0.09
N GLU A 8 9.74 -1.57 0.29
CA GLU A 8 10.48 -2.83 0.26
C GLU A 8 9.81 -3.92 1.14
N ARG A 9 9.37 -3.52 2.33
CA ARG A 9 8.68 -4.42 3.25
C ARG A 9 7.30 -4.83 2.76
N VAL A 10 6.62 -4.01 1.95
CA VAL A 10 5.36 -4.40 1.31
C VAL A 10 5.62 -5.44 0.21
N ASP A 11 6.68 -5.27 -0.58
CA ASP A 11 7.06 -6.24 -1.61
C ASP A 11 7.39 -7.61 -1.00
N GLU A 12 8.11 -7.65 0.12
CA GLU A 12 8.35 -8.90 0.85
C GLU A 12 7.05 -9.57 1.30
N ILE A 13 6.10 -8.80 1.85
CA ILE A 13 4.81 -9.31 2.31
C ILE A 13 3.99 -9.86 1.13
N LEU A 14 3.98 -9.16 -0.01
CA LEU A 14 3.30 -9.61 -1.21
C LEU A 14 3.92 -10.89 -1.77
N LEU A 15 5.24 -11.02 -1.72
CA LEU A 15 5.95 -12.23 -2.13
C LEU A 15 5.58 -13.42 -1.23
N LYS A 16 5.57 -13.24 0.09
CA LYS A 16 5.11 -14.27 1.05
C LYS A 16 3.69 -14.72 0.76
N ARG A 17 2.77 -13.76 0.54
CA ARG A 17 1.37 -14.04 0.21
C ARG A 17 1.24 -14.85 -1.09
N THR A 18 2.03 -14.52 -2.10
CA THR A 18 2.05 -15.22 -3.39
C THR A 18 2.54 -16.66 -3.25
N ARG A 19 3.48 -16.90 -2.32
CA ARG A 19 3.95 -18.25 -1.97
C ARG A 19 2.96 -19.04 -1.10
N GLY A 20 1.83 -18.45 -0.72
CA GLY A 20 0.83 -19.08 0.15
C GLY A 20 1.23 -19.08 1.63
N GLU A 21 2.24 -18.31 2.02
CA GLU A 21 2.65 -18.20 3.42
C GLU A 21 1.65 -17.36 4.22
N LYS A 22 1.45 -17.74 5.49
CA LYS A 22 0.52 -17.04 6.37
C LYS A 22 1.15 -15.74 6.86
N LEU A 23 0.51 -14.63 6.52
CA LEU A 23 0.92 -13.31 7.01
C LEU A 23 0.63 -13.18 8.51
N THR A 24 1.51 -12.47 9.21
CA THR A 24 1.28 -12.06 10.59
C THR A 24 0.32 -10.88 10.65
N ARG A 25 -0.34 -10.68 11.80
CA ARG A 25 -1.22 -9.52 12.04
C ARG A 25 -0.54 -8.17 11.76
N LYS A 26 0.78 -8.08 11.96
CA LYS A 26 1.55 -6.85 11.68
C LYS A 26 1.69 -6.63 10.17
N GLU A 27 1.98 -7.68 9.42
CA GLU A 27 2.10 -7.63 7.96
C GLU A 27 0.75 -7.33 7.29
N GLU A 28 -0.34 -7.92 7.77
CA GLU A 28 -1.70 -7.60 7.32
C GLU A 28 -2.04 -6.12 7.54
N LYS A 29 -1.66 -5.56 8.70
CA LYS A 29 -1.88 -4.14 9.01
C LYS A 29 -1.08 -3.21 8.09
N ILE A 30 0.16 -3.58 7.76
CA ILE A 30 1.00 -2.84 6.79
C ILE A 30 0.33 -2.87 5.42
N LEU A 31 -0.12 -4.04 4.96
CA LEU A 31 -0.78 -4.20 3.67
C LEU A 31 -2.08 -3.39 3.58
N ALA A 32 -2.92 -3.43 4.62
CA ALA A 32 -4.16 -2.67 4.67
C ALA A 32 -3.90 -1.14 4.62
N TYR A 33 -2.88 -0.67 5.35
CA TYR A 33 -2.49 0.73 5.35
C TYR A 33 -1.98 1.19 3.98
N THR A 34 -1.20 0.37 3.29
CA THR A 34 -0.69 0.72 1.95
C THR A 34 -1.79 0.73 0.90
N TYR A 35 -2.75 -0.20 0.95
CA TYR A 35 -3.95 -0.12 0.10
C TYR A 35 -4.78 1.13 0.38
N TYR A 36 -4.95 1.50 1.64
CA TYR A 36 -5.65 2.73 2.04
C TYR A 36 -4.93 3.99 1.52
N ALA A 37 -3.60 4.05 1.65
CA ALA A 37 -2.78 5.14 1.13
C ALA A 37 -2.82 5.23 -0.40
N ALA A 38 -2.80 4.10 -1.11
CA ALA A 38 -2.91 4.04 -2.57
C ALA A 38 -4.28 4.52 -3.05
N ARG A 39 -5.36 4.17 -2.33
CA ARG A 39 -6.72 4.65 -2.60
C ARG A 39 -6.83 6.16 -2.40
N ASN A 40 -6.34 6.68 -1.29
CA ASN A 40 -6.36 8.13 -1.01
C ASN A 40 -5.48 8.95 -1.98
N ARG A 41 -4.36 8.39 -2.47
CA ARG A 41 -3.60 9.01 -3.57
C ARG A 41 -4.41 9.07 -4.86
N SER A 42 -5.15 8.02 -5.18
CA SER A 42 -6.00 7.95 -6.37
C SER A 42 -7.14 8.98 -6.29
N ASP A 43 -7.72 9.18 -5.11
CA ASP A 43 -8.74 10.22 -4.89
C ASP A 43 -8.13 11.64 -4.97
N THR A 44 -6.92 11.86 -4.46
CA THR A 44 -6.23 13.14 -4.58
C THR A 44 -5.92 13.50 -6.04
N ILE A 45 -5.51 12.52 -6.85
CA ILE A 45 -5.28 12.71 -8.29
C ILE A 45 -6.60 13.00 -9.01
N ARG A 46 -7.68 12.26 -8.69
CA ARG A 46 -9.02 12.52 -9.27
C ARG A 46 -9.57 13.90 -8.91
N ILE A 47 -9.32 14.39 -7.69
CA ILE A 47 -9.73 15.73 -7.27
C ILE A 47 -8.91 16.81 -8.01
N ARG A 48 -7.61 16.59 -8.27
CA ARG A 48 -6.80 17.52 -9.08
C ARG A 48 -7.21 17.57 -10.54
N VAL A 49 -7.59 16.44 -11.15
CA VAL A 49 -8.04 16.41 -12.56
C VAL A 49 -9.40 17.11 -12.75
N ARG A 50 -10.19 17.28 -11.69
CA ARG A 50 -11.53 17.91 -11.75
C ARG A 50 -11.55 19.42 -11.48
N ARG A 51 -10.39 20.08 -11.40
CA ARG A 51 -10.29 21.53 -11.14
C ARG A 51 -9.62 22.31 -12.28
N ASP A 52 -9.66 21.74 -13.49
CA ASP A 52 -9.14 22.31 -14.74
C ASP A 52 -10.15 22.12 -15.91
N ILE A 53 -11.45 22.27 -15.63
CA ILE A 53 -12.50 22.46 -16.65
C ILE A 53 -13.42 23.59 -16.19
#